data_AF-A0A1H3LH84-F1
#
_entry.id   AF-A0A1H3LH84-F1
#
_cell.length_a   1.000
_cell.length_b   1.000
_cell.length_c   1.000
_cell.angle_alpha   90.00
_cell.angle_beta   90.00
_cell.angle_gamma   90.00
#
_symmetry.space_group_name_H-M   'P 1'
#
loop_
_entity.id
_entity.type
_entity.pdbx_description
1 polymer ?
#
loop_
_entity_poly.entity_id
_entity_poly.type
_entity_poly.pdbx_seq_one_letter_code
_entity_poly.pdbx_strand_id
1 'polypeptide(L)'
;MSRTAFEIYGRGFGWSWRLRGPAEVLATGSRHYDTSRAARDAIDIVRAAVAEISGHEESFPDTDVDAPDISVEQEATPSGELPEERNNWVWRLQTANGVLGHSADRFSTEMAAQSAADQFLDYAAGALPMFLVGAEYEWKTGPKPIEVGSSSLTGLVSEATRGIRHRKVLDQIDTQIVVSGTRGKSSTTQRLDDVFNRRGYDTLTKITGNHPLLIHNGEVHPIERRGPRTTLYENISLIAEFVPELDAYEPDDVAIFENQGITEYTTRLFNQRLTDPDIIVLTNVRQDHTDTLGKTRTDLARSFARSVPAGTHVVSGEQHPVLHEYMQKEIERRGGTIEQVDIPDEHEGLIGSETIHAVNAVLDVVGEPPLPAEEIESFLSAIQPTWIEIEDGCIFNAAEVNDVESTEMVRRVLVDDEYITPFVYLRRDRRGRTASFAQYIELLFERELIDEAHIGGANTRAFAENVDVPTKCHSQNADPEQVLTELFTDGRPVILMGNTVDEFMREMQASIEQRVKEKRQAASASEAVDISEQGSAEATKPKDHE
;
A
#
# COMPACT_ATOMS: atom_id res chain seq x y z
N MET A 1 0.49 -5.45 -3.05
CA MET A 1 1.18 -5.02 -4.26
C MET A 1 2.39 -4.26 -3.79
N SER A 2 3.49 -4.25 -4.58
CA SER A 2 4.41 -3.12 -4.47
C SER A 2 3.59 -1.89 -4.86
N ARG A 3 3.10 -1.17 -3.84
CA ARG A 3 2.33 0.05 -4.04
C ARG A 3 3.33 1.18 -4.16
N THR A 4 3.09 2.08 -5.10
CA THR A 4 3.85 3.31 -5.16
C THR A 4 3.58 4.10 -3.89
N ALA A 5 4.61 4.25 -3.07
CA ALA A 5 4.48 4.84 -1.73
C ALA A 5 5.82 5.31 -1.19
N PHE A 6 5.78 6.34 -0.35
CA PHE A 6 6.93 6.73 0.46
C PHE A 6 7.03 5.80 1.66
N GLU A 7 8.12 5.08 1.80
CA GLU A 7 8.39 4.24 2.95
C GLU A 7 9.24 4.99 3.97
N ILE A 8 8.69 5.23 5.17
CA ILE A 8 9.43 5.74 6.32
C ILE A 8 10.00 4.56 7.09
N TYR A 9 11.31 4.52 7.24
CA TYR A 9 12.00 3.42 7.92
C TYR A 9 13.08 3.94 8.87
N GLY A 10 13.32 3.19 9.94
CA GLY A 10 14.39 3.47 10.90
C GLY A 10 15.59 2.55 10.69
N ARG A 11 16.79 3.13 10.82
CA ARG A 11 18.06 2.41 10.94
C ARG A 11 18.77 2.85 12.21
N GLY A 12 19.79 2.11 12.66
CA GLY A 12 20.55 2.41 13.88
C GLY A 12 21.23 3.79 13.97
N PHE A 13 21.01 4.69 13.02
CA PHE A 13 21.49 6.08 13.02
C PHE A 13 20.37 7.13 12.80
N GLY A 14 19.11 6.72 12.76
CA GLY A 14 17.95 7.61 12.62
C GLY A 14 16.89 7.09 11.64
N TRP A 15 15.85 7.88 11.46
CA TRP A 15 14.78 7.67 10.49
C TRP A 15 15.16 8.22 9.13
N SER A 16 14.65 7.63 8.05
CA SER A 16 14.77 8.15 6.70
C SER A 16 13.55 7.73 5.89
N TRP A 17 13.49 8.17 4.65
CA TRP A 17 12.43 7.82 3.73
C TRP A 17 13.00 7.32 2.40
N ARG A 18 12.21 6.52 1.69
CA ARG A 18 12.48 6.14 0.30
C ARG A 18 11.17 6.06 -0.48
N LEU A 19 11.16 6.43 -1.76
CA LEU A 19 10.02 6.19 -2.63
C LEU A 19 10.18 4.80 -3.27
N ARG A 20 9.23 3.90 -3.03
CA ARG A 20 9.15 2.61 -3.73
C ARG A 20 8.18 2.76 -4.90
N GLY A 21 8.59 2.32 -6.09
CA GLY A 21 7.73 2.14 -7.26
C GLY A 21 7.26 0.69 -7.41
N PRO A 22 6.66 0.31 -8.56
CA PRO A 22 6.09 -1.02 -8.77
C PRO A 22 7.07 -2.20 -8.65
N ALA A 23 8.36 -2.00 -8.93
CA ALA A 23 9.37 -3.07 -8.92
C ALA A 23 10.66 -2.72 -8.17
N GLU A 24 10.85 -1.49 -7.69
CA GLU A 24 12.13 -1.08 -7.13
C GLU A 24 12.00 0.18 -6.27
N VAL A 25 13.11 0.59 -5.64
CA VAL A 25 13.21 1.88 -4.97
C VAL A 25 13.65 2.91 -5.99
N LEU A 26 12.89 3.99 -6.14
CA LEU A 26 13.15 5.05 -7.12
C LEU A 26 14.01 6.17 -6.53
N ALA A 27 13.73 6.52 -5.27
CA ALA A 27 14.35 7.66 -4.60
C ALA A 27 14.63 7.38 -3.13
N THR A 28 15.63 8.04 -2.57
CA THR A 28 15.93 8.01 -1.13
C THR A 28 16.16 9.42 -0.59
N GLY A 29 15.81 9.62 0.68
CA GLY A 29 16.09 10.87 1.38
C GLY A 29 17.59 11.13 1.55
N SER A 30 17.97 12.40 1.50
CA SER A 30 19.38 12.84 1.58
C SER A 30 19.99 12.80 2.98
N ARG A 31 19.16 12.62 4.02
CA ARG A 31 19.57 12.68 5.44
C ARG A 31 18.80 11.74 6.35
N HIS A 32 19.24 11.66 7.59
CA HIS A 32 18.56 10.97 8.68
C HIS A 32 17.92 11.95 9.65
N TYR A 33 16.80 11.53 10.22
CA TYR A 33 15.95 12.29 11.13
C TYR A 33 15.90 11.62 12.49
N ASP A 34 15.74 12.39 13.55
CA ASP A 34 15.68 11.84 14.92
C ASP A 34 14.35 11.11 15.21
N THR A 35 13.26 11.54 14.56
CA THR A 35 11.91 10.97 14.73
C THR A 35 11.29 10.59 13.39
N SER A 36 10.31 9.67 13.43
CA SER A 36 9.50 9.31 12.26
C SER A 36 8.65 10.47 11.78
N ARG A 37 8.17 11.31 12.71
CA ARG A 37 7.46 12.56 12.39
C ARG A 37 8.31 13.46 11.50
N ALA A 38 9.56 13.74 11.89
CA ALA A 38 10.44 14.59 11.09
C ALA A 38 10.77 13.99 9.70
N ALA A 39 10.82 12.66 9.57
CA ALA A 39 10.96 12.00 8.28
C ALA A 39 9.68 12.12 7.42
N ARG A 40 8.51 12.12 8.06
CA ARG A 40 7.20 12.36 7.42
C ARG A 40 7.07 13.80 6.95
N ASP A 41 7.39 14.79 7.77
CA ASP A 41 7.39 16.20 7.40
C ASP A 41 8.31 16.46 6.19
N ALA A 42 9.44 15.74 6.11
CA ALA A 42 10.32 15.81 4.96
C ALA A 42 9.71 15.20 3.67
N ILE A 43 8.88 14.16 3.78
CA ILE A 43 8.12 13.63 2.64
C ILE A 43 7.09 14.66 2.19
N ASP A 44 6.44 15.38 3.10
CA ASP A 44 5.47 16.42 2.73
C ASP A 44 6.14 17.56 1.95
N ILE A 45 7.36 17.97 2.34
CA ILE A 45 8.17 18.92 1.55
C ILE A 45 8.52 18.35 0.16
N VAL A 46 8.85 17.06 0.08
CA VAL A 46 9.13 16.41 -1.22
C VAL A 46 7.89 16.36 -2.09
N ARG A 47 6.71 16.01 -1.54
CA ARG A 47 5.44 15.97 -2.28
C ARG A 47 5.05 17.36 -2.77
N ALA A 48 5.20 18.38 -1.95
CA ALA A 48 4.98 19.77 -2.34
C ALA A 48 5.94 20.23 -3.46
N ALA A 49 7.23 19.90 -3.34
CA ALA A 49 8.22 20.21 -4.38
C ALA A 49 7.91 19.53 -5.72
N VAL A 50 7.50 18.25 -5.68
CA VAL A 50 7.10 17.49 -6.86
C VAL A 50 5.82 18.08 -7.47
N ALA A 51 4.85 18.46 -6.64
CA ALA A 51 3.61 19.07 -7.08
C ALA A 51 3.87 20.39 -7.82
N GLU A 52 4.73 21.27 -7.28
CA GLU A 52 5.12 22.53 -7.92
C GLU A 52 5.85 22.28 -9.26
N ILE A 53 6.85 21.39 -9.30
CA ILE A 53 7.56 21.04 -10.55
C ILE A 53 6.61 20.48 -11.62
N SER A 54 5.62 19.69 -11.19
CA SER A 54 4.67 19.02 -12.09
C SER A 54 3.47 19.88 -12.45
N GLY A 55 3.37 21.11 -11.93
CA GLY A 55 2.26 22.04 -12.20
C GLY A 55 0.95 21.74 -11.46
N HIS A 56 1.01 21.01 -10.33
CA HIS A 56 -0.12 20.62 -9.48
C HIS A 56 -0.09 21.39 -8.14
N GLU A 57 0.10 22.71 -8.18
CA GLU A 57 0.32 23.56 -6.99
C GLU A 57 -0.85 23.54 -5.98
N GLU A 58 -2.06 23.12 -6.39
CA GLU A 58 -3.20 22.98 -5.48
C GLU A 58 -3.10 21.75 -4.57
N SER A 59 -2.22 20.80 -4.92
CA SER A 59 -1.83 19.69 -4.07
C SER A 59 -0.74 20.17 -3.10
N PHE A 60 -1.02 20.18 -1.79
CA PHE A 60 -0.10 20.66 -0.71
C PHE A 60 0.03 22.19 -0.53
N PRO A 61 -1.07 22.97 -0.47
CA PRO A 61 -1.01 24.44 -0.43
C PRO A 61 -0.35 25.02 0.84
N ASP A 62 -0.33 24.27 1.93
CA ASP A 62 0.19 24.73 3.23
C ASP A 62 1.70 24.46 3.42
N THR A 63 2.37 23.87 2.42
CA THR A 63 3.80 23.55 2.49
C THR A 63 4.61 24.45 1.56
N ASP A 64 5.33 25.41 2.12
CA ASP A 64 6.16 26.37 1.36
C ASP A 64 7.46 25.71 0.88
N VAL A 65 7.73 25.77 -0.42
CA VAL A 65 8.91 25.20 -1.07
C VAL A 65 9.59 26.28 -1.91
N ASP A 66 10.84 26.61 -1.56
CA ASP A 66 11.57 27.70 -2.23
C ASP A 66 12.27 27.20 -3.50
N ALA A 67 11.62 27.45 -4.65
CA ALA A 67 12.13 27.18 -6.00
C ALA A 67 12.66 25.74 -6.18
N PRO A 68 11.77 24.73 -6.10
CA PRO A 68 12.16 23.34 -6.29
C PRO A 68 12.66 23.09 -7.72
N ASP A 69 13.70 22.28 -7.83
CA ASP A 69 14.33 21.90 -9.09
C ASP A 69 14.82 20.45 -9.04
N ILE A 70 14.90 19.81 -10.20
CA ILE A 70 15.54 18.51 -10.37
C ILE A 70 16.77 18.66 -11.24
N SER A 71 17.93 18.34 -10.67
CA SER A 71 19.21 18.39 -11.38
C SER A 71 19.73 16.99 -11.68
N VAL A 72 20.28 16.82 -12.87
CA VAL A 72 20.98 15.60 -13.28
C VAL A 72 22.47 15.90 -13.37
N GLU A 73 23.28 15.11 -12.68
CA GLU A 73 24.73 15.35 -12.60
C GLU A 73 25.54 14.07 -12.41
N GLN A 74 26.86 14.18 -12.65
CA GLN A 74 27.80 13.12 -12.36
C GLN A 74 28.29 13.20 -10.90
N GLU A 75 28.16 12.10 -10.17
CA GLU A 75 28.60 12.00 -8.79
C GLU A 75 29.91 11.22 -8.66
N ALA A 76 30.97 11.97 -8.38
CA ALA A 76 32.30 11.43 -8.13
C ALA A 76 32.33 10.54 -6.87
N THR A 77 33.30 9.63 -6.81
CA THR A 77 33.61 8.85 -5.61
C THR A 77 34.04 9.77 -4.45
N PRO A 78 34.12 9.29 -3.20
CA PRO A 78 34.70 10.06 -2.10
C PRO A 78 36.16 10.51 -2.34
N SER A 79 36.89 9.84 -3.25
CA SER A 79 38.22 10.24 -3.72
C SER A 79 38.22 11.33 -4.79
N GLY A 80 37.04 11.74 -5.29
CA GLY A 80 36.86 12.73 -6.34
C GLY A 80 37.02 12.17 -7.76
N GLU A 81 36.97 10.84 -7.94
CA GLU A 81 37.17 10.18 -9.22
C GLU A 81 35.83 9.82 -9.89
N LEU A 82 35.84 9.76 -11.22
CA LEU A 82 34.72 9.30 -12.05
C LEU A 82 35.18 8.09 -12.87
N PRO A 83 35.22 6.88 -12.27
CA PRO A 83 35.67 5.69 -12.98
C PRO A 83 34.75 5.38 -14.16
N GLU A 84 35.32 5.12 -15.35
CA GLU A 84 34.55 4.80 -16.56
C GLU A 84 33.75 3.48 -16.42
N GLU A 85 34.21 2.55 -15.59
CA GLU A 85 33.53 1.27 -15.32
C GLU A 85 32.35 1.41 -14.32
N ARG A 86 32.14 2.61 -13.76
CA ARG A 86 31.09 2.89 -12.76
C ARG A 86 30.02 3.76 -13.39
N ASN A 87 28.75 3.42 -13.17
CA ASN A 87 27.64 4.32 -13.42
C ASN A 87 27.78 5.56 -12.50
N ASN A 88 27.95 6.74 -13.09
CA ASN A 88 28.25 7.96 -12.33
C ASN A 88 27.10 8.98 -12.35
N TRP A 89 26.10 8.84 -13.22
CA TRP A 89 24.99 9.78 -13.29
C TRP A 89 23.95 9.53 -12.20
N VAL A 90 23.47 10.60 -11.59
CA VAL A 90 22.40 10.61 -10.58
C VAL A 90 21.50 11.81 -10.82
N TRP A 91 20.27 11.76 -10.32
CA TRP A 91 19.41 12.93 -10.24
C TRP A 91 19.20 13.34 -8.78
N ARG A 92 18.98 14.63 -8.53
CA ARG A 92 18.75 15.22 -7.20
C ARG A 92 17.56 16.16 -7.24
N LEU A 93 16.59 15.92 -6.36
CA LEU A 93 15.53 16.87 -6.05
C LEU A 93 16.05 17.84 -4.99
N GLN A 94 15.99 19.14 -5.28
CA GLN A 94 16.55 20.18 -4.44
C GLN A 94 15.67 21.43 -4.39
N THR A 95 15.90 22.24 -3.37
CA THR A 95 15.35 23.59 -3.22
C THR A 95 16.50 24.56 -2.97
N ALA A 96 16.22 25.86 -2.90
CA ALA A 96 17.20 26.85 -2.44
C ALA A 96 17.79 26.52 -1.05
N ASN A 97 17.07 25.73 -0.25
CA ASN A 97 17.46 25.34 1.11
C ASN A 97 18.26 24.02 1.17
N GLY A 98 18.43 23.32 0.05
CA GLY A 98 19.27 22.13 -0.06
C GLY A 98 18.60 20.94 -0.75
N VAL A 99 19.30 19.80 -0.75
CA VAL A 99 18.85 18.56 -1.42
C VAL A 99 17.82 17.85 -0.55
N LEU A 100 16.63 17.61 -1.11
CA LEU A 100 15.54 16.89 -0.47
C LEU A 100 15.71 15.37 -0.61
N GLY A 101 16.10 14.92 -1.81
CA GLY A 101 16.28 13.50 -2.12
C GLY A 101 17.07 13.30 -3.41
N HIS A 102 17.44 12.05 -3.67
CA HIS A 102 18.21 11.68 -4.86
C HIS A 102 17.81 10.29 -5.37
N SER A 103 18.26 9.97 -6.58
CA SER A 103 18.07 8.65 -7.18
C SER A 103 18.62 7.53 -6.27
N ALA A 104 17.85 6.45 -6.14
CA ALA A 104 18.28 5.28 -5.38
C ALA A 104 19.42 4.52 -6.07
N ASP A 105 19.42 4.53 -7.40
CA ASP A 105 20.43 3.92 -8.26
C ASP A 105 21.28 4.97 -9.00
N ARG A 106 22.35 4.49 -9.63
CA ARG A 106 23.23 5.29 -10.51
C ARG A 106 23.08 4.83 -11.95
N PHE A 107 23.12 5.79 -12.87
CA PHE A 107 22.89 5.58 -14.29
C PHE A 107 24.17 5.74 -15.11
N SER A 108 24.23 5.05 -16.24
CA SER A 108 25.37 5.11 -17.17
C SER A 108 25.35 6.37 -18.02
N THR A 109 24.17 6.95 -18.28
CA THR A 109 23.98 8.14 -19.12
C THR A 109 23.14 9.20 -18.41
N GLU A 110 23.31 10.46 -18.83
CA GLU A 110 22.50 11.60 -18.38
C GLU A 110 21.01 11.40 -18.73
N MET A 111 20.72 10.93 -19.94
CA MET A 111 19.35 10.69 -20.42
C MET A 111 18.63 9.62 -19.60
N ALA A 112 19.32 8.54 -19.21
CA ALA A 112 18.74 7.52 -18.34
C ALA A 112 18.44 8.07 -16.93
N ALA A 113 19.32 8.95 -16.41
CA ALA A 113 19.05 9.64 -15.15
C ALA A 113 17.87 10.62 -15.26
N GLN A 114 17.73 11.33 -16.39
CA GLN A 114 16.58 12.20 -16.64
C GLN A 114 15.28 11.41 -16.73
N SER A 115 15.24 10.30 -17.48
CA SER A 115 14.06 9.45 -17.56
C SER A 115 13.65 8.88 -16.20
N ALA A 116 14.63 8.53 -15.36
CA ALA A 116 14.35 8.09 -13.99
C ALA A 116 13.87 9.23 -13.07
N ALA A 117 14.29 10.47 -13.33
CA ALA A 117 13.78 11.66 -12.65
C ALA A 117 12.32 11.94 -13.02
N ASP A 118 11.97 11.85 -14.29
CA ASP A 118 10.58 12.00 -14.77
C ASP A 118 9.68 10.92 -14.16
N GLN A 119 10.15 9.66 -14.15
CA GLN A 119 9.46 8.56 -13.48
C GLN A 119 9.27 8.80 -11.98
N PHE A 120 10.23 9.43 -11.30
CA PHE A 120 10.09 9.81 -9.91
C PHE A 120 8.99 10.86 -9.72
N LEU A 121 8.91 11.89 -10.57
CA LEU A 121 7.87 12.92 -10.48
C LEU A 121 6.47 12.32 -10.64
N ASP A 122 6.28 11.45 -11.64
CA ASP A 122 5.01 10.76 -11.90
C ASP A 122 4.52 9.93 -10.71
N TYR A 123 5.44 9.24 -10.03
CA TYR A 123 5.11 8.35 -8.92
C TYR A 123 5.06 9.03 -7.56
N ALA A 124 5.85 10.08 -7.35
CA ALA A 124 5.90 10.78 -6.07
C ALA A 124 4.60 11.59 -5.83
N ALA A 125 4.01 12.12 -6.90
CA ALA A 125 2.70 12.76 -6.85
C ALA A 125 1.63 11.77 -6.37
N GLY A 126 1.02 12.03 -5.20
CA GLY A 126 -0.01 11.16 -4.62
C GLY A 126 0.48 9.87 -3.96
N ALA A 127 1.79 9.59 -3.93
CA ALA A 127 2.31 8.48 -3.14
C ALA A 127 2.00 8.71 -1.65
N LEU A 128 1.37 7.72 -1.01
CA LEU A 128 1.06 7.77 0.41
C LEU A 128 2.33 7.52 1.25
N PRO A 129 2.49 8.20 2.40
CA PRO A 129 3.46 7.80 3.39
C PRO A 129 3.03 6.47 4.05
N MET A 130 3.95 5.51 4.03
CA MET A 130 3.85 4.16 4.58
C MET A 130 4.91 3.99 5.65
N PHE A 131 4.49 3.61 6.85
CA PHE A 131 5.41 3.36 7.94
C PHE A 131 5.92 1.91 7.91
N LEU A 132 7.21 1.72 7.67
CA LEU A 132 7.90 0.45 7.77
C LEU A 132 8.75 0.41 9.04
N VAL A 133 8.14 -0.02 10.14
CA VAL A 133 8.87 -0.28 11.39
C VAL A 133 9.28 -1.74 11.45
N GLY A 134 10.21 -2.09 10.57
CA GLY A 134 11.03 -3.29 10.64
C GLY A 134 12.48 -2.83 10.72
N ALA A 135 13.17 -3.11 11.82
CA ALA A 135 14.56 -2.77 11.96
C ALA A 135 15.37 -3.48 10.85
N GLU A 136 15.91 -2.73 9.90
CA GLU A 136 17.09 -3.16 9.13
C GLU A 136 18.32 -3.06 10.06
N TYR A 137 18.29 -3.75 11.20
CA TYR A 137 19.24 -3.70 12.33
C TYR A 137 19.06 -2.54 13.33
N GLU A 138 18.82 -2.95 14.58
CA GLU A 138 18.91 -2.26 15.89
C GLU A 138 18.76 -0.71 15.93
N TRP A 139 17.66 -0.27 16.54
CA TRP A 139 17.43 1.12 16.92
C TRP A 139 18.47 1.60 17.94
N LYS A 140 19.15 2.74 17.70
CA LYS A 140 19.98 3.38 18.74
C LYS A 140 19.15 4.12 19.79
N THR A 141 18.07 4.75 19.36
CA THR A 141 17.18 5.60 20.17
C THR A 141 15.87 5.78 19.38
N GLY A 142 14.84 5.01 19.72
CA GLY A 142 13.47 5.19 19.22
C GLY A 142 12.48 5.18 20.38
N PRO A 143 11.20 5.52 20.16
CA PRO A 143 10.18 5.38 21.18
C PRO A 143 10.19 3.93 21.70
N LYS A 144 10.05 3.79 23.03
CA LYS A 144 10.10 2.46 23.67
C LYS A 144 8.98 1.59 23.06
N PRO A 145 9.29 0.36 22.62
CA PRO A 145 8.26 -0.54 22.12
C PRO A 145 7.19 -0.75 23.19
N ILE A 146 5.93 -0.79 22.77
CA ILE A 146 4.82 -0.97 23.71
C ILE A 146 4.68 -2.46 24.01
N GLU A 147 5.04 -2.87 25.23
CA GLU A 147 4.84 -4.24 25.69
C GLU A 147 3.38 -4.50 26.06
N VAL A 148 2.65 -5.15 25.17
CA VAL A 148 1.28 -5.58 25.46
C VAL A 148 1.30 -6.86 26.30
N GLY A 149 0.75 -6.81 27.52
CA GLY A 149 0.47 -8.00 28.34
C GLY A 149 1.23 -8.13 29.66
N SER A 150 1.81 -7.06 30.22
CA SER A 150 2.32 -7.08 31.59
C SER A 150 1.20 -6.75 32.59
N SER A 151 0.65 -7.78 33.25
CA SER A 151 -0.24 -7.59 34.39
C SER A 151 0.56 -7.03 35.57
N SER A 152 0.34 -5.77 35.95
CA SER A 152 0.87 -5.25 37.22
C SER A 152 0.07 -5.83 38.40
N LEU A 153 0.79 -6.13 39.49
CA LEU A 153 0.32 -6.92 40.65
C LEU A 153 -0.74 -6.23 41.55
N THR A 154 -1.30 -5.08 41.14
CA THR A 154 -2.36 -4.36 41.87
C THR A 154 -3.79 -4.69 41.38
N GLY A 155 -3.93 -5.74 40.57
CA GLY A 155 -4.95 -5.90 39.53
C GLY A 155 -6.43 -6.24 39.86
N LEU A 156 -6.86 -6.51 41.09
CA LEU A 156 -8.23 -7.05 41.29
C LEU A 156 -9.35 -5.99 41.24
N VAL A 157 -9.11 -4.77 41.73
CA VAL A 157 -10.11 -3.67 41.68
C VAL A 157 -10.04 -2.92 40.34
N SER A 158 -8.86 -2.85 39.73
CA SER A 158 -8.67 -2.26 38.40
C SER A 158 -9.31 -3.10 37.30
N GLU A 159 -9.34 -4.43 37.42
CA GLU A 159 -10.02 -5.32 36.47
C GLU A 159 -11.54 -5.13 36.48
N ALA A 160 -12.17 -4.96 37.65
CA ALA A 160 -13.62 -4.78 37.78
C ALA A 160 -14.14 -3.44 37.22
N THR A 161 -13.30 -2.40 37.24
CA THR A 161 -13.63 -1.06 36.71
C THR A 161 -13.01 -0.78 35.34
N ARG A 162 -12.25 -1.73 34.78
CA ARG A 162 -11.50 -1.60 33.53
C ARG A 162 -12.36 -1.12 32.37
N GLY A 163 -13.55 -1.72 32.19
CA GLY A 163 -14.46 -1.33 31.11
C GLY A 163 -15.02 0.09 31.26
N ILE A 164 -15.25 0.55 32.50
CA ILE A 164 -15.73 1.90 32.78
C ILE A 164 -14.62 2.92 32.52
N ARG A 165 -13.39 2.61 32.97
CA ARG A 165 -12.23 3.46 32.73
C ARG A 165 -11.92 3.56 31.24
N HIS A 166 -11.98 2.44 30.53
CA HIS A 166 -11.79 2.39 29.08
C HIS A 166 -12.77 3.30 28.35
N ARG A 167 -14.07 3.21 28.67
CA ARG A 167 -15.08 4.07 28.07
C ARG A 167 -14.82 5.56 28.35
N LYS A 168 -14.47 5.92 29.58
CA LYS A 168 -14.11 7.31 29.93
C LYS A 168 -12.88 7.84 29.19
N VAL A 169 -11.99 6.96 28.74
CA VAL A 169 -10.85 7.34 27.91
C VAL A 169 -11.30 7.55 26.48
N LEU A 170 -12.14 6.67 25.94
CA LEU A 170 -12.76 6.89 24.63
C LEU A 170 -13.56 8.20 24.58
N ASP A 171 -14.35 8.50 25.62
CA ASP A 171 -15.14 9.74 25.72
C ASP A 171 -14.28 11.05 25.68
N GLN A 172 -12.95 10.96 25.66
CA GLN A 172 -12.04 12.11 25.49
C GLN A 172 -11.71 12.39 24.02
N ILE A 173 -11.95 11.44 23.11
CA ILE A 173 -11.66 11.61 21.69
C ILE A 173 -12.88 12.25 21.03
N ASP A 174 -12.68 13.36 20.31
CA ASP A 174 -13.76 14.10 19.66
C ASP A 174 -14.35 13.35 18.47
N THR A 175 -13.50 12.69 17.67
CA THR A 175 -13.93 11.88 16.53
C THR A 175 -13.24 10.52 16.49
N GLN A 176 -14.04 9.45 16.50
CA GLN A 176 -13.54 8.08 16.44
C GLN A 176 -13.97 7.39 15.15
N ILE A 177 -12.98 7.03 14.34
CA ILE A 177 -13.15 6.41 13.03
C ILE A 177 -12.67 4.97 13.08
N VAL A 178 -13.51 4.03 12.67
CA VAL A 178 -13.13 2.63 12.47
C VAL A 178 -13.17 2.28 11.00
N VAL A 179 -12.04 1.81 10.47
CA VAL A 179 -11.96 1.31 9.09
C VAL A 179 -12.16 -0.20 9.08
N SER A 180 -13.21 -0.64 8.38
CA SER A 180 -13.65 -2.04 8.28
C SER A 180 -13.86 -2.45 6.83
N GLY A 181 -14.08 -3.75 6.58
CA GLY A 181 -14.31 -4.31 5.25
C GLY A 181 -13.31 -5.39 4.86
N THR A 182 -13.43 -5.90 3.62
CA THR A 182 -12.59 -7.01 3.16
C THR A 182 -11.21 -6.54 2.68
N ARG A 183 -11.17 -5.64 1.69
CA ARG A 183 -9.93 -5.10 1.09
C ARG A 183 -9.81 -3.60 1.27
N GLY A 184 -8.60 -3.07 1.26
CA GLY A 184 -8.34 -1.63 1.32
C GLY A 184 -8.20 -1.02 2.72
N LYS A 185 -8.57 -1.74 3.79
CA LYS A 185 -8.55 -1.23 5.19
C LYS A 185 -7.28 -0.47 5.55
N SER A 186 -6.11 -1.11 5.50
CA SER A 186 -4.86 -0.48 5.94
C SER A 186 -4.51 0.76 5.10
N SER A 187 -4.72 0.73 3.78
CA SER A 187 -4.53 1.92 2.92
C SER A 187 -5.49 3.04 3.22
N THR A 188 -6.77 2.73 3.47
CA THR A 188 -7.77 3.74 3.84
C THR A 188 -7.44 4.34 5.20
N THR A 189 -7.03 3.53 6.17
CA THR A 189 -6.55 4.00 7.48
C THR A 189 -5.35 4.93 7.33
N GLN A 190 -4.35 4.56 6.53
CA GLN A 190 -3.17 5.39 6.26
C GLN A 190 -3.49 6.68 5.55
N ARG A 191 -4.49 6.67 4.67
CA ARG A 191 -4.91 7.87 3.96
C ARG A 191 -5.69 8.83 4.83
N LEU A 192 -6.59 8.32 5.68
CA LEU A 192 -7.25 9.15 6.68
C LEU A 192 -6.22 9.75 7.65
N ASP A 193 -5.27 8.93 8.13
CA ASP A 193 -4.12 9.41 8.91
C ASP A 193 -3.37 10.53 8.17
N ASP A 194 -3.04 10.32 6.88
CA ASP A 194 -2.34 11.32 6.07
C ASP A 194 -3.07 12.65 5.98
N VAL A 195 -4.37 12.59 5.72
CA VAL A 195 -5.19 13.78 5.53
C VAL A 195 -5.41 14.52 6.85
N PHE A 196 -5.78 13.83 7.93
CA PHE A 196 -6.02 14.47 9.23
C PHE A 196 -4.73 15.07 9.82
N ASN A 197 -3.59 14.37 9.73
CA ASN A 197 -2.30 14.91 10.16
C ASN A 197 -1.93 16.18 9.38
N ARG A 198 -2.06 16.17 8.03
CA ARG A 198 -1.76 17.34 7.20
C ARG A 198 -2.64 18.55 7.50
N ARG A 199 -3.85 18.31 8.00
CA ARG A 199 -4.80 19.36 8.42
C ARG A 199 -4.61 19.82 9.87
N GLY A 200 -3.60 19.30 10.58
CA GLY A 200 -3.23 19.73 11.92
C GLY A 200 -4.10 19.15 13.04
N TYR A 201 -4.82 18.05 12.79
CA TYR A 201 -5.55 17.32 13.83
C TYR A 201 -4.59 16.51 14.70
N ASP A 202 -4.87 16.44 16.00
CA ASP A 202 -4.20 15.47 16.88
C ASP A 202 -4.73 14.06 16.58
N THR A 203 -3.93 13.32 15.82
CA THR A 203 -4.31 12.07 15.19
C THR A 203 -3.64 10.87 15.87
N LEU A 204 -4.46 9.95 16.38
CA LEU A 204 -4.02 8.64 16.87
C LEU A 204 -4.50 7.52 15.94
N THR A 205 -3.57 6.95 15.19
CA THR A 205 -3.88 5.90 14.20
C THR A 205 -3.32 4.55 14.62
N LYS A 206 -4.14 3.51 14.55
CA LYS A 206 -3.71 2.12 14.74
C LYS A 206 -3.88 1.29 13.47
N ILE A 207 -2.76 0.76 12.98
CA ILE A 207 -2.69 -0.14 11.82
C ILE A 207 -2.30 -1.54 12.30
N THR A 208 -2.90 -2.57 11.71
CA THR A 208 -2.99 -3.88 12.35
C THR A 208 -2.41 -5.04 11.56
N GLY A 209 -1.96 -4.77 10.33
CA GLY A 209 -1.42 -5.73 9.38
C GLY A 209 -0.19 -6.51 9.85
N ASN A 210 0.65 -6.94 8.90
CA ASN A 210 1.81 -7.80 9.21
C ASN A 210 2.81 -7.16 10.18
N HIS A 211 2.90 -5.82 10.17
CA HIS A 211 3.61 -5.02 11.16
C HIS A 211 2.58 -4.13 11.85
N PRO A 212 2.12 -4.47 13.07
CA PRO A 212 1.17 -3.65 13.81
C PRO A 212 1.87 -2.40 14.34
N LEU A 213 1.25 -1.24 14.13
CA LEU A 213 1.81 0.06 14.44
C LEU A 213 0.75 0.92 15.11
N LEU A 214 1.19 1.73 16.07
CA LEU A 214 0.47 2.89 16.53
C LEU A 214 1.21 4.12 16.01
N ILE A 215 0.48 5.09 15.49
CA ILE A 215 1.01 6.36 14.99
C ILE A 215 0.32 7.45 15.78
N HIS A 216 1.09 8.35 16.38
CA HIS A 216 0.57 9.54 17.05
C HIS A 216 1.22 10.76 16.40
N ASN A 217 0.43 11.56 15.68
CA ASN A 217 0.88 12.74 14.95
C ASN A 217 2.14 12.49 14.10
N GLY A 218 2.11 11.42 13.29
CA GLY A 218 3.23 11.01 12.45
C GLY A 218 4.40 10.31 13.16
N GLU A 219 4.42 10.27 14.50
CA GLU A 219 5.40 9.50 15.26
C GLU A 219 4.96 8.04 15.42
N VAL A 220 5.84 7.10 15.08
CA VAL A 220 5.51 5.68 15.08
C VAL A 220 5.99 4.99 16.34
N HIS A 221 5.04 4.31 16.99
CA HIS A 221 5.25 3.46 18.15
C HIS A 221 5.02 1.99 17.75
N PRO A 222 6.09 1.19 17.52
CA PRO A 222 5.94 -0.23 17.22
C PRO A 222 5.27 -0.98 18.37
N ILE A 223 4.36 -1.89 17.99
CA ILE A 223 3.66 -2.75 18.95
C ILE A 223 4.41 -4.09 19.03
N GLU A 224 5.11 -4.32 20.15
CA GLU A 224 5.78 -5.60 20.39
C GLU A 224 4.81 -6.62 21.00
N ARG A 225 4.64 -7.74 20.30
CA ARG A 225 3.79 -8.84 20.76
C ARG A 225 4.64 -9.93 21.41
N ARG A 226 4.31 -10.29 22.65
CA ARG A 226 4.92 -11.44 23.37
C ARG A 226 4.51 -12.82 22.81
N GLY A 227 3.70 -12.88 21.75
CA GLY A 227 3.26 -14.12 21.11
C GLY A 227 2.72 -13.92 19.69
N PRO A 228 2.49 -15.01 18.92
CA PRO A 228 2.23 -14.95 17.47
C PRO A 228 0.80 -14.51 17.09
N ARG A 229 -0.04 -14.12 18.06
CA ARG A 229 -1.47 -13.84 17.82
C ARG A 229 -1.80 -12.38 18.13
N THR A 230 -2.46 -11.71 17.20
CA THR A 230 -3.17 -10.46 17.45
C THR A 230 -4.18 -10.66 18.56
N THR A 231 -4.17 -9.81 19.59
CA THR A 231 -5.16 -9.88 20.67
C THR A 231 -6.01 -8.62 20.64
N LEU A 232 -7.33 -8.77 20.51
CA LEU A 232 -8.24 -7.61 20.54
C LEU A 232 -8.08 -6.78 21.83
N TYR A 233 -7.69 -7.40 22.94
CA TYR A 233 -7.45 -6.73 24.21
C TYR A 233 -6.22 -5.81 24.22
N GLU A 234 -5.33 -5.89 23.21
CA GLU A 234 -4.23 -4.94 23.04
C GLU A 234 -4.75 -3.50 22.88
N ASN A 235 -5.91 -3.33 22.24
CA ASN A 235 -6.55 -2.02 22.06
C ASN A 235 -6.82 -1.32 23.39
N ILE A 236 -7.21 -2.04 24.44
CA ILE A 236 -7.50 -1.43 25.75
C ILE A 236 -6.26 -0.82 26.39
N SER A 237 -5.12 -1.50 26.27
CA SER A 237 -3.85 -1.02 26.83
C SER A 237 -3.33 0.18 26.05
N LEU A 238 -3.35 0.11 24.72
CA LEU A 238 -2.91 1.19 23.84
C LEU A 238 -3.75 2.45 24.01
N ILE A 239 -5.07 2.31 23.99
CA ILE A 239 -6.00 3.44 24.17
C ILE A 239 -5.79 4.09 25.53
N ALA A 240 -5.63 3.31 26.60
CA ALA A 240 -5.42 3.86 27.94
C ALA A 240 -4.06 4.57 28.13
N GLU A 241 -3.08 4.30 27.27
CA GLU A 241 -1.75 4.89 27.29
C GLU A 241 -1.69 6.18 26.46
N PHE A 242 -2.17 6.14 25.21
CA PHE A 242 -1.96 7.22 24.24
C PHE A 242 -3.10 8.22 24.12
N VAL A 243 -4.35 7.83 24.38
CA VAL A 243 -5.45 8.81 24.34
C VAL A 243 -5.28 9.92 25.37
N PRO A 244 -4.78 9.66 26.60
CA PRO A 244 -4.43 10.75 27.52
C PRO A 244 -3.24 11.62 27.08
N GLU A 245 -2.47 11.19 26.06
CA GLU A 245 -1.38 11.97 25.47
C GLU A 245 -1.84 12.84 24.30
N LEU A 246 -3.10 12.69 23.84
CA LEU A 246 -3.73 13.63 22.94
C LEU A 246 -3.78 15.00 23.62
N ASP A 247 -3.26 16.01 22.94
CA ASP A 247 -3.02 17.32 23.49
C ASP A 247 -4.34 18.08 23.59
N ALA A 248 -4.82 18.28 24.81
CA ALA A 248 -6.04 19.02 25.12
C ALA A 248 -6.03 20.51 24.70
N TYR A 249 -5.01 20.95 23.95
CA TYR A 249 -4.77 22.34 23.52
C TYR A 249 -4.60 22.50 21.99
N GLU A 250 -4.59 21.43 21.19
CA GLU A 250 -4.72 21.47 19.72
C GLU A 250 -6.21 21.29 19.30
N PRO A 251 -6.62 21.70 18.09
CA PRO A 251 -8.01 21.53 17.65
C PRO A 251 -8.34 20.04 17.40
N ASP A 252 -9.54 19.65 17.84
CA ASP A 252 -10.26 18.36 17.68
C ASP A 252 -9.40 17.07 17.57
N ASP A 253 -9.56 16.16 18.53
CA ASP A 253 -8.85 14.87 18.55
C ASP A 253 -9.49 13.84 17.58
N VAL A 254 -8.69 13.20 16.73
CA VAL A 254 -9.15 12.14 15.80
C VAL A 254 -8.43 10.82 16.06
N ALA A 255 -9.19 9.77 16.42
CA ALA A 255 -8.65 8.43 16.55
C ALA A 255 -9.12 7.51 15.42
N ILE A 256 -8.17 6.87 14.73
CA ILE A 256 -8.43 6.03 13.56
C ILE A 256 -7.97 4.61 13.83
N PHE A 257 -8.91 3.65 13.84
CA PHE A 257 -8.62 2.26 14.15
C PHE A 257 -8.95 1.32 12.98
N GLU A 258 -7.95 0.59 12.50
CA GLU A 258 -8.19 -0.53 11.59
C GLU A 258 -8.85 -1.71 12.33
N ASN A 259 -9.97 -2.21 11.81
CA ASN A 259 -10.70 -3.33 12.40
C ASN A 259 -9.97 -4.68 12.17
N GLN A 260 -9.67 -5.37 13.28
CA GLN A 260 -8.98 -6.68 13.31
C GLN A 260 -9.92 -7.89 13.39
N GLY A 261 -11.24 -7.65 13.44
CA GLY A 261 -12.24 -8.69 13.59
C GLY A 261 -12.31 -9.60 12.38
N ILE A 262 -12.12 -10.90 12.61
CA ILE A 262 -12.19 -11.96 11.57
C ILE A 262 -13.45 -12.82 11.68
N THR A 263 -14.37 -12.46 12.57
CA THR A 263 -15.69 -13.09 12.78
C THR A 263 -16.72 -12.03 13.17
N GLU A 264 -18.02 -12.26 12.94
CA GLU A 264 -19.10 -11.35 13.36
C GLU A 264 -18.98 -10.95 14.84
N TYR A 265 -18.70 -11.92 15.72
CA TYR A 265 -18.54 -11.67 17.14
C TYR A 265 -17.33 -10.77 17.45
N THR A 266 -16.19 -11.01 16.81
CA THR A 266 -14.96 -10.23 17.07
C THR A 266 -15.05 -8.82 16.51
N THR A 267 -15.64 -8.65 15.33
CA THR A 267 -15.92 -7.33 14.75
C THR A 267 -16.88 -6.54 15.64
N ARG A 268 -17.97 -7.16 16.11
CA ARG A 268 -18.91 -6.50 17.04
C ARG A 268 -18.27 -6.16 18.38
N LEU A 269 -17.43 -7.04 18.93
CA LEU A 269 -16.69 -6.77 20.16
C LEU A 269 -15.76 -5.55 19.99
N PHE A 270 -15.05 -5.49 18.87
CA PHE A 270 -14.17 -4.37 18.53
C PHE A 270 -14.94 -3.06 18.48
N ASN A 271 -16.01 -3.00 17.69
CA ASN A 271 -16.81 -1.79 17.52
C ASN A 271 -17.51 -1.38 18.82
N GLN A 272 -18.18 -2.29 19.53
CA GLN A 272 -19.05 -1.90 20.65
C GLN A 272 -18.37 -1.78 22.02
N ARG A 273 -17.17 -2.36 22.18
CA ARG A 273 -16.53 -2.45 23.50
C ARG A 273 -15.11 -1.90 23.53
N LEU A 274 -14.42 -1.87 22.39
CA LEU A 274 -13.03 -1.49 22.33
C LEU A 274 -12.82 -0.11 21.72
N THR A 275 -13.65 0.26 20.74
CA THR A 275 -13.52 1.53 20.01
C THR A 275 -14.73 2.43 20.23
N ASP A 276 -15.97 1.96 20.09
CA ASP A 276 -17.20 2.79 20.20
C ASP A 276 -17.27 3.95 19.18
N PRO A 277 -17.10 3.66 17.87
CA PRO A 277 -16.87 4.68 16.85
C PRO A 277 -18.08 5.54 16.53
N ASP A 278 -17.80 6.82 16.23
CA ASP A 278 -18.74 7.76 15.61
C ASP A 278 -18.95 7.43 14.13
N ILE A 279 -17.84 7.06 13.44
CA ILE A 279 -17.83 6.77 12.01
C ILE A 279 -17.24 5.38 11.76
N ILE A 280 -17.92 4.56 10.97
CA ILE A 280 -17.34 3.33 10.39
C ILE A 280 -17.19 3.51 8.89
N VAL A 281 -15.95 3.48 8.40
CA VAL A 281 -15.67 3.39 6.97
C VAL A 281 -15.66 1.92 6.57
N LEU A 282 -16.68 1.48 5.83
CA LEU A 282 -16.76 0.15 5.28
C LEU A 282 -16.22 0.16 3.85
N THR A 283 -14.99 -0.31 3.64
CA THR A 283 -14.30 -0.23 2.34
C THR A 283 -15.01 -0.99 1.22
N ASN A 284 -15.24 -2.30 1.39
CA ASN A 284 -15.97 -3.16 0.46
C ASN A 284 -16.30 -4.51 1.10
N VAL A 285 -17.22 -5.27 0.48
CA VAL A 285 -17.59 -6.64 0.88
C VAL A 285 -17.22 -7.64 -0.22
N ARG A 286 -16.03 -8.24 -0.09
CA ARG A 286 -15.48 -9.25 -1.03
C ARG A 286 -15.44 -10.65 -0.40
N GLN A 287 -15.41 -11.71 -1.21
CA GLN A 287 -15.23 -13.07 -0.71
C GLN A 287 -13.75 -13.33 -0.30
N ASP A 288 -13.40 -12.93 0.92
CA ASP A 288 -12.19 -13.41 1.61
C ASP A 288 -12.63 -14.00 2.95
N HIS A 289 -11.81 -14.89 3.52
CA HIS A 289 -12.11 -15.53 4.82
C HIS A 289 -13.46 -16.29 4.86
N THR A 290 -13.78 -17.02 3.80
CA THR A 290 -15.00 -17.85 3.69
C THR A 290 -15.13 -18.89 4.81
N ASP A 291 -14.02 -19.22 5.47
CA ASP A 291 -13.98 -20.17 6.58
C ASP A 291 -14.44 -19.56 7.93
N THR A 292 -14.57 -18.22 8.06
CA THR A 292 -14.84 -17.55 9.35
C THR A 292 -15.95 -16.50 9.35
N LEU A 293 -16.08 -15.64 8.33
CA LEU A 293 -17.07 -14.53 8.31
C LEU A 293 -18.40 -14.90 7.65
N GLY A 294 -18.42 -15.98 6.87
CA GLY A 294 -19.58 -16.40 6.09
C GLY A 294 -19.16 -16.96 4.74
N LYS A 295 -20.04 -17.72 4.08
CA LYS A 295 -19.70 -18.39 2.81
C LYS A 295 -20.01 -17.53 1.58
N THR A 296 -20.82 -16.48 1.75
CA THR A 296 -21.31 -15.62 0.68
C THR A 296 -21.10 -14.14 1.03
N ARG A 297 -21.02 -13.27 0.02
CA ARG A 297 -20.95 -11.80 0.22
C ARG A 297 -22.11 -11.29 1.07
N THR A 298 -23.31 -11.87 0.93
CA THR A 298 -24.48 -11.55 1.75
C THR A 298 -24.28 -11.86 3.23
N ASP A 299 -23.61 -12.97 3.56
CA ASP A 299 -23.28 -13.31 4.95
C ASP A 299 -22.28 -12.33 5.55
N LEU A 300 -21.26 -11.92 4.77
CA LEU A 300 -20.30 -10.90 5.20
C LEU A 300 -20.99 -9.53 5.39
N ALA A 301 -21.80 -9.09 4.43
CA ALA A 301 -22.56 -7.83 4.53
C ALA A 301 -23.47 -7.83 5.77
N ARG A 302 -24.11 -8.96 6.07
CA ARG A 302 -24.86 -9.17 7.32
C ARG A 302 -23.96 -9.04 8.53
N SER A 303 -22.82 -9.72 8.57
CA SER A 303 -21.88 -9.63 9.69
C SER A 303 -21.46 -8.17 9.95
N PHE A 304 -21.10 -7.43 8.90
CA PHE A 304 -20.72 -6.01 9.01
C PHE A 304 -21.87 -5.15 9.53
N ALA A 305 -23.04 -5.19 8.89
CA ALA A 305 -24.21 -4.42 9.33
C ALA A 305 -24.61 -4.73 10.79
N ARG A 306 -24.45 -5.98 11.23
CA ARG A 306 -24.75 -6.39 12.60
C ARG A 306 -23.71 -6.01 13.64
N SER A 307 -22.53 -5.61 13.20
CA SER A 307 -21.45 -5.14 14.06
C SER A 307 -21.49 -3.64 14.32
N VAL A 308 -22.32 -2.89 13.60
CA VAL A 308 -22.49 -1.44 13.75
C VAL A 308 -23.19 -1.13 15.09
N PRO A 309 -22.58 -0.30 15.97
CA PRO A 309 -23.23 0.22 17.17
C PRO A 309 -24.40 1.17 16.83
N ALA A 310 -25.27 1.43 17.81
CA ALA A 310 -26.30 2.46 17.65
C ALA A 310 -25.66 3.84 17.74
N GLY A 311 -26.14 4.82 16.97
CA GLY A 311 -25.59 6.17 16.90
C GLY A 311 -24.44 6.35 15.91
N THR A 312 -23.81 5.27 15.45
CA THR A 312 -22.70 5.30 14.50
C THR A 312 -23.18 5.61 13.07
N HIS A 313 -22.45 6.46 12.36
CA HIS A 313 -22.59 6.71 10.93
C HIS A 313 -21.68 5.78 10.12
N VAL A 314 -22.15 5.26 8.99
CA VAL A 314 -21.40 4.34 8.14
C VAL A 314 -21.17 4.95 6.77
N VAL A 315 -19.91 5.17 6.42
CA VAL A 315 -19.48 5.52 5.06
C VAL A 315 -19.22 4.21 4.29
N SER A 316 -20.07 3.88 3.32
CA SER A 316 -20.01 2.58 2.63
C SER A 316 -19.45 2.68 1.22
N GLY A 317 -18.23 2.16 1.03
CA GLY A 317 -17.64 1.95 -0.29
C GLY A 317 -18.17 0.71 -1.03
N GLU A 318 -19.13 -0.04 -0.48
CA GLU A 318 -19.74 -1.16 -1.19
C GLU A 318 -20.67 -0.66 -2.30
N GLN A 319 -20.24 -0.86 -3.55
CA GLN A 319 -20.96 -0.37 -4.73
C GLN A 319 -22.08 -1.30 -5.22
N HIS A 320 -22.21 -2.53 -4.71
CA HIS A 320 -23.28 -3.43 -5.14
C HIS A 320 -24.65 -3.03 -4.53
N PRO A 321 -25.64 -2.60 -5.34
CA PRO A 321 -26.87 -1.99 -4.84
C PRO A 321 -27.66 -2.87 -3.87
N VAL A 322 -27.78 -4.17 -4.18
CA VAL A 322 -28.51 -5.13 -3.32
C VAL A 322 -27.84 -5.33 -1.96
N LEU A 323 -26.50 -5.31 -1.90
CA LEU A 323 -25.79 -5.44 -0.63
C LEU A 323 -25.92 -4.16 0.17
N HIS A 324 -25.79 -3.00 -0.48
CA HIS A 324 -25.98 -1.70 0.15
C HIS A 324 -27.39 -1.55 0.73
N GLU A 325 -28.44 -1.79 -0.05
CA GLU A 325 -29.84 -1.71 0.42
C GLU A 325 -30.10 -2.65 1.61
N TYR A 326 -29.53 -3.85 1.58
CA TYR A 326 -29.63 -4.78 2.70
C TYR A 326 -28.93 -4.24 3.95
N MET A 327 -27.70 -3.73 3.82
CA MET A 327 -26.94 -3.17 4.95
C MET A 327 -27.65 -1.95 5.52
N GLN A 328 -28.17 -1.07 4.68
CA GLN A 328 -28.94 0.10 5.09
C GLN A 328 -30.11 -0.27 5.99
N LYS A 329 -30.97 -1.20 5.54
CA LYS A 329 -32.12 -1.65 6.34
C LYS A 329 -31.71 -2.22 7.70
N GLU A 330 -30.63 -3.00 7.76
CA GLU A 330 -30.19 -3.62 9.01
C GLU A 330 -29.51 -2.62 9.96
N ILE A 331 -28.73 -1.66 9.43
CA ILE A 331 -28.04 -0.61 10.20
C ILE A 331 -29.04 0.39 10.78
N GLU A 332 -29.96 0.90 9.96
CA GLU A 332 -31.01 1.83 10.40
C GLU A 332 -31.90 1.21 11.47
N ARG A 333 -32.25 -0.08 11.31
CA ARG A 333 -33.03 -0.83 12.32
C ARG A 333 -32.31 -0.92 13.67
N ARG A 334 -30.99 -0.79 13.69
CA ARG A 334 -30.15 -0.83 14.91
C ARG A 334 -29.84 0.57 15.45
N GLY A 335 -30.35 1.62 14.81
CA GLY A 335 -30.16 3.00 15.22
C GLY A 335 -28.85 3.62 14.74
N GLY A 336 -28.17 3.03 13.75
CA GLY A 336 -27.09 3.69 13.02
C GLY A 336 -27.61 4.39 11.76
N THR A 337 -26.73 5.08 11.05
CA THR A 337 -27.00 5.65 9.72
C THR A 337 -25.96 5.13 8.73
N ILE A 338 -26.26 5.19 7.43
CA ILE A 338 -25.33 4.78 6.38
C ILE A 338 -25.51 5.69 5.17
N GLU A 339 -24.41 5.97 4.49
CA GLU A 339 -24.39 6.53 3.15
C GLU A 339 -23.52 5.67 2.22
N GLN A 340 -23.85 5.68 0.93
CA GLN A 340 -23.02 5.06 -0.09
C GLN A 340 -22.04 6.10 -0.60
N VAL A 341 -20.77 5.73 -0.74
CA VAL A 341 -19.77 6.59 -1.36
C VAL A 341 -20.14 6.81 -2.82
N ASP A 342 -20.30 8.08 -3.18
CA ASP A 342 -20.50 8.50 -4.56
C ASP A 342 -19.15 8.47 -5.31
N ILE A 343 -19.14 7.88 -6.50
CA ILE A 343 -17.95 7.77 -7.35
C ILE A 343 -18.27 8.51 -8.65
N PRO A 344 -17.56 9.59 -8.98
CA PRO A 344 -17.75 10.29 -10.25
C PRO A 344 -17.56 9.35 -11.45
N ASP A 345 -18.34 9.57 -12.52
CA ASP A 345 -18.32 8.76 -13.75
C ASP A 345 -16.90 8.54 -14.30
N GLU A 346 -16.04 9.56 -14.23
CA GLU A 346 -14.64 9.50 -14.69
C GLU A 346 -13.74 8.57 -13.87
N HIS A 347 -14.14 8.26 -12.63
CA HIS A 347 -13.43 7.37 -11.72
C HIS A 347 -14.07 5.99 -11.60
N GLU A 348 -15.17 5.73 -12.31
CA GLU A 348 -15.83 4.42 -12.31
C GLU A 348 -14.90 3.33 -12.87
N GLY A 349 -14.86 2.19 -12.20
CA GLY A 349 -14.06 1.03 -12.62
C GLY A 349 -12.57 1.10 -12.24
N LEU A 350 -12.05 2.28 -11.87
CA LEU A 350 -10.70 2.39 -11.33
C LEU A 350 -10.60 1.67 -9.97
N ILE A 351 -9.46 1.00 -9.75
CA ILE A 351 -9.25 0.26 -8.51
C ILE A 351 -9.14 1.25 -7.35
N GLY A 352 -9.91 1.01 -6.29
CA GLY A 352 -9.82 1.74 -5.04
C GLY A 352 -10.58 3.06 -5.00
N SER A 353 -11.22 3.50 -6.09
CA SER A 353 -12.08 4.70 -6.12
C SER A 353 -13.03 4.78 -4.93
N GLU A 354 -13.62 3.64 -4.55
CA GLU A 354 -14.56 3.59 -3.42
C GLU A 354 -13.91 3.95 -2.09
N THR A 355 -12.61 3.65 -1.93
CA THR A 355 -11.84 3.97 -0.72
C THR A 355 -11.20 5.34 -0.74
N ILE A 356 -10.95 5.88 -1.93
CA ILE A 356 -10.42 7.25 -2.11
C ILE A 356 -11.53 8.25 -1.83
N HIS A 357 -12.68 8.11 -2.49
CA HIS A 357 -13.84 8.98 -2.29
C HIS A 357 -14.48 8.82 -0.91
N ALA A 358 -14.31 7.65 -0.26
CA ALA A 358 -14.68 7.49 1.15
C ALA A 358 -13.98 8.49 2.08
N VAL A 359 -12.79 8.98 1.72
CA VAL A 359 -12.11 10.02 2.51
C VAL A 359 -12.92 11.31 2.49
N ASN A 360 -13.38 11.75 1.31
CA ASN A 360 -14.23 12.94 1.20
C ASN A 360 -15.55 12.80 1.95
N ALA A 361 -16.17 11.61 1.89
CA ALA A 361 -17.38 11.33 2.66
C ALA A 361 -17.12 11.44 4.18
N VAL A 362 -15.99 10.93 4.68
CA VAL A 362 -15.59 11.11 6.09
C VAL A 362 -15.35 12.58 6.42
N LEU A 363 -14.67 13.32 5.54
CA LEU A 363 -14.41 14.76 5.74
C LEU A 363 -15.72 15.56 5.83
N ASP A 364 -16.69 15.25 4.97
CA ASP A 364 -18.02 15.90 5.03
C ASP A 364 -18.71 15.65 6.38
N VAL A 365 -18.66 14.41 6.89
CA VAL A 365 -19.25 14.05 8.19
C VAL A 365 -18.61 14.83 9.36
N VAL A 366 -17.31 15.10 9.30
CA VAL A 366 -16.59 15.88 10.34
C VAL A 366 -16.61 17.39 10.07
N GLY A 367 -17.25 17.85 9.00
CA GLY A 367 -17.39 19.27 8.67
C GLY A 367 -16.19 19.90 7.98
N GLU A 368 -15.34 19.08 7.36
CA GLU A 368 -14.10 19.44 6.70
C GLU A 368 -14.27 19.54 5.17
N PRO A 369 -13.57 20.45 4.47
CA PRO A 369 -13.64 20.53 3.01
C PRO A 369 -13.11 19.23 2.37
N PRO A 370 -13.61 18.84 1.18
CA PRO A 370 -13.08 17.68 0.46
C PRO A 370 -11.61 17.89 0.06
N LEU A 371 -10.94 16.82 -0.32
CA LEU A 371 -9.61 16.87 -0.92
C LEU A 371 -9.65 17.61 -2.27
N PRO A 372 -8.57 18.33 -2.64
CA PRO A 372 -8.40 18.86 -4.00
C PRO A 372 -8.51 17.75 -5.06
N ALA A 373 -9.07 18.07 -6.23
CA ALA A 373 -9.26 17.11 -7.31
C ALA A 373 -7.93 16.48 -7.76
N GLU A 374 -6.87 17.28 -7.87
CA GLU A 374 -5.52 16.83 -8.24
C GLU A 374 -4.96 15.81 -7.23
N GLU A 375 -5.26 15.95 -5.94
CA GLU A 375 -4.84 15.00 -4.91
C GLU A 375 -5.60 13.68 -5.03
N ILE A 376 -6.89 13.73 -5.36
CA ILE A 376 -7.72 12.54 -5.64
C ILE A 376 -7.15 11.78 -6.86
N GLU A 377 -6.85 12.51 -7.94
CA GLU A 377 -6.27 11.95 -9.17
C GLU A 377 -4.90 11.32 -8.91
N SER A 378 -4.04 12.03 -8.20
CA SER A 378 -2.72 11.53 -7.84
C SER A 378 -2.83 10.25 -7.00
N PHE A 379 -3.78 10.22 -6.06
CA PHE A 379 -4.05 9.03 -5.28
C PHE A 379 -4.63 7.86 -6.09
N LEU A 380 -5.47 8.13 -7.09
CA LEU A 380 -6.05 7.11 -7.98
C LEU A 380 -4.96 6.51 -8.87
N SER A 381 -4.14 7.38 -9.47
CA SER A 381 -3.00 7.01 -10.30
C SER A 381 -2.02 6.11 -9.55
N ALA A 382 -1.63 6.48 -8.32
CA ALA A 382 -0.65 5.75 -7.52
C ALA A 382 -1.06 4.32 -7.14
N ILE A 383 -2.37 3.98 -7.21
CA ILE A 383 -2.88 2.64 -6.87
C ILE A 383 -3.28 1.81 -8.09
N GLN A 384 -3.35 2.39 -9.29
CA GLN A 384 -3.67 1.62 -10.49
C GLN A 384 -2.53 0.65 -10.82
N PRO A 385 -2.85 -0.61 -11.19
CA PRO A 385 -1.85 -1.58 -11.56
C PRO A 385 -1.23 -1.21 -12.92
N THR A 386 0.10 -1.25 -12.98
CA THR A 386 0.87 -1.06 -14.22
C THR A 386 1.71 -2.29 -14.50
N TRP A 387 1.84 -2.64 -15.78
CA TRP A 387 2.69 -3.75 -16.20
C TRP A 387 4.14 -3.49 -15.81
N ILE A 388 4.78 -4.50 -15.22
CA ILE A 388 6.23 -4.52 -15.05
C ILE A 388 6.80 -5.12 -16.33
N GLU A 389 7.50 -4.32 -17.11
CA GLU A 389 8.14 -4.82 -18.32
C GLU A 389 9.52 -5.41 -18.02
N ILE A 390 9.77 -6.61 -18.53
CA ILE A 390 11.07 -7.28 -18.53
C ILE A 390 11.46 -7.65 -19.96
N GLU A 391 12.64 -8.23 -20.17
CA GLU A 391 13.12 -8.62 -21.51
C GLU A 391 12.18 -9.62 -22.19
N ASP A 392 11.63 -10.57 -21.42
CA ASP A 392 10.79 -11.66 -21.93
C ASP A 392 9.31 -11.28 -22.16
N GLY A 393 8.88 -10.08 -21.73
CA GLY A 393 7.48 -9.65 -21.82
C GLY A 393 7.05 -8.74 -20.67
N CYS A 394 5.75 -8.74 -20.35
CA CYS A 394 5.19 -8.00 -19.22
C CYS A 394 4.63 -8.93 -18.14
N ILE A 395 4.80 -8.52 -16.88
CA ILE A 395 4.35 -9.27 -15.71
C ILE A 395 3.72 -8.35 -14.67
N PHE A 396 2.73 -8.87 -13.95
CA PHE A 396 2.18 -8.20 -12.79
C PHE A 396 2.11 -9.16 -11.60
N ASN A 397 2.67 -8.76 -10.47
CA ASN A 397 2.61 -9.53 -9.23
C ASN A 397 1.36 -9.18 -8.40
N ALA A 398 0.25 -9.84 -8.70
CA ALA A 398 -0.99 -9.75 -7.92
C ALA A 398 -1.02 -10.73 -6.73
N ALA A 399 0.09 -11.34 -6.33
CA ALA A 399 0.06 -12.39 -5.29
C ALA A 399 -0.30 -11.86 -3.88
N GLU A 400 -0.20 -10.54 -3.65
CA GLU A 400 -0.71 -9.91 -2.42
C GLU A 400 -2.24 -9.72 -2.45
N VAL A 401 -2.84 -9.83 -3.64
CA VAL A 401 -4.28 -9.82 -3.84
C VAL A 401 -4.79 -11.23 -3.59
N ASN A 402 -5.41 -11.41 -2.42
CA ASN A 402 -5.74 -12.73 -1.88
C ASN A 402 -7.20 -13.16 -2.14
N ASP A 403 -7.99 -12.40 -2.91
CA ASP A 403 -9.38 -12.71 -3.30
C ASP A 403 -9.55 -12.55 -4.81
N VAL A 404 -10.43 -13.36 -5.38
CA VAL A 404 -10.60 -13.49 -6.83
C VAL A 404 -11.26 -12.25 -7.43
N GLU A 405 -12.17 -11.58 -6.73
CA GLU A 405 -12.82 -10.38 -7.24
C GLU A 405 -11.84 -9.23 -7.43
N SER A 406 -10.90 -9.05 -6.49
CA SER A 406 -9.86 -8.04 -6.62
C SER A 406 -8.79 -8.43 -7.65
N THR A 407 -8.49 -9.73 -7.79
CA THR A 407 -7.58 -10.21 -8.86
C THR A 407 -8.17 -10.00 -10.25
N GLU A 408 -9.47 -10.22 -10.44
CA GLU A 408 -10.17 -9.95 -11.71
C GLU A 408 -10.19 -8.46 -12.04
N MET A 409 -10.36 -7.58 -11.05
CA MET A 409 -10.25 -6.13 -11.28
C MET A 409 -8.86 -5.74 -11.78
N VAL A 410 -7.81 -6.26 -11.13
CA VAL A 410 -6.43 -6.04 -11.57
C VAL A 410 -6.23 -6.52 -13.00
N ARG A 411 -6.73 -7.72 -13.32
CA ARG A 411 -6.65 -8.27 -14.68
C ARG A 411 -7.28 -7.31 -15.68
N ARG A 412 -8.55 -6.91 -15.47
CA ARG A 412 -9.28 -6.02 -16.40
C ARG A 412 -8.61 -4.68 -16.65
N VAL A 413 -8.00 -4.08 -15.62
CA VAL A 413 -7.28 -2.81 -15.79
C VAL A 413 -6.02 -3.00 -16.63
N LEU A 414 -5.32 -4.12 -16.44
CA LEU A 414 -4.08 -4.42 -17.16
C LEU A 414 -4.32 -4.95 -18.58
N VAL A 415 -5.36 -5.76 -18.76
CA VAL A 415 -5.67 -6.51 -19.96
C VAL A 415 -7.15 -6.90 -19.98
N ASP A 416 -7.88 -6.49 -21.02
CA ASP A 416 -9.33 -6.70 -21.07
C ASP A 416 -9.68 -8.12 -21.55
N ASP A 417 -9.54 -8.41 -22.84
CA ASP A 417 -9.92 -9.70 -23.46
C ASP A 417 -8.73 -10.48 -24.04
N GLU A 418 -7.48 -10.09 -23.73
CA GLU A 418 -6.30 -10.84 -24.22
C GLU A 418 -5.95 -12.03 -23.33
N TYR A 419 -5.31 -13.04 -23.94
CA TYR A 419 -4.83 -14.21 -23.23
C TYR A 419 -3.71 -13.85 -22.25
N ILE A 420 -3.82 -14.35 -21.02
CA ILE A 420 -2.75 -14.24 -20.01
C ILE A 420 -2.15 -15.61 -19.68
N THR A 421 -0.96 -15.60 -19.09
CA THR A 421 -0.40 -16.76 -18.40
C THR A 421 -0.59 -16.58 -16.88
N PRO A 422 -1.58 -17.26 -16.26
CA PRO A 422 -1.79 -17.15 -14.83
C PRO A 422 -0.83 -18.08 -14.07
N PHE A 423 -0.20 -17.54 -13.01
CA PHE A 423 0.52 -18.33 -12.02
C PHE A 423 -0.15 -18.22 -10.66
N VAL A 424 -0.62 -19.32 -10.08
CA VAL A 424 -1.29 -19.34 -8.77
C VAL A 424 -0.41 -20.05 -7.73
N TYR A 425 0.02 -19.34 -6.70
CA TYR A 425 0.78 -19.91 -5.59
C TYR A 425 -0.14 -20.31 -4.41
N LEU A 426 -0.21 -21.61 -4.12
CA LEU A 426 -1.14 -22.18 -3.15
C LEU A 426 -0.51 -22.44 -1.77
N ARG A 427 -1.33 -22.30 -0.71
CA ARG A 427 -0.94 -22.54 0.68
C ARG A 427 -1.71 -23.66 1.35
N ARG A 428 -1.04 -24.46 2.21
CA ARG A 428 -1.66 -25.60 2.93
C ARG A 428 -2.76 -25.17 3.90
N ASP A 429 -2.60 -24.01 4.53
CA ASP A 429 -3.45 -23.50 5.61
C ASP A 429 -4.63 -22.62 5.11
N ARG A 430 -4.79 -22.44 3.80
CA ARG A 430 -5.77 -21.52 3.19
C ARG A 430 -6.67 -22.21 2.16
N ARG A 431 -7.29 -23.33 2.56
CA ARG A 431 -8.10 -24.18 1.66
C ARG A 431 -9.26 -23.45 0.99
N GLY A 432 -9.96 -22.57 1.71
CA GLY A 432 -11.04 -21.75 1.13
C GLY A 432 -10.55 -20.92 -0.06
N ARG A 433 -9.38 -20.29 0.05
CA ARG A 433 -8.77 -19.51 -1.04
C ARG A 433 -8.36 -20.38 -2.23
N THR A 434 -7.79 -21.55 -1.97
CA THR A 434 -7.48 -22.52 -3.03
C THR A 434 -8.72 -22.86 -3.86
N ALA A 435 -9.87 -23.09 -3.21
CA ALA A 435 -11.12 -23.37 -3.91
C ALA A 435 -11.61 -22.17 -4.74
N SER A 436 -11.52 -20.95 -4.20
CA SER A 436 -11.87 -19.73 -4.95
C SER A 436 -11.00 -19.56 -6.19
N PHE A 437 -9.68 -19.72 -6.08
CA PHE A 437 -8.78 -19.62 -7.23
C PHE A 437 -9.00 -20.73 -8.25
N ALA A 438 -9.38 -21.94 -7.83
CA ALA A 438 -9.76 -23.02 -8.76
C ALA A 438 -10.95 -22.60 -9.64
N GLN A 439 -12.02 -22.11 -9.01
CA GLN A 439 -13.21 -21.62 -9.73
C GLN A 439 -12.89 -20.42 -10.63
N TYR A 440 -11.99 -19.53 -10.19
CA TYR A 440 -11.59 -18.37 -10.99
C TYR A 440 -10.79 -18.79 -12.22
N ILE A 441 -9.86 -19.74 -12.10
CA ILE A 441 -9.10 -20.28 -13.23
C ILE A 441 -10.02 -20.98 -14.23
N GLU A 442 -11.00 -21.77 -13.77
CA GLU A 442 -12.03 -22.34 -14.65
C GLU A 442 -12.83 -21.26 -15.37
N LEU A 443 -13.25 -20.21 -14.67
CA LEU A 443 -13.98 -19.09 -15.27
C LEU A 443 -13.16 -18.38 -16.36
N LEU A 444 -11.86 -18.18 -16.15
CA LEU A 444 -10.99 -17.59 -17.17
C LEU A 444 -10.87 -18.50 -18.40
N PHE A 445 -10.76 -19.81 -18.18
CA PHE A 445 -10.67 -20.80 -19.27
C PHE A 445 -11.97 -20.89 -20.07
N GLU A 446 -13.13 -20.91 -19.40
CA GLU A 446 -14.46 -20.89 -20.03
C GLU A 446 -14.70 -19.63 -20.86
N ARG A 447 -14.06 -18.51 -20.48
CA ARG A 447 -14.12 -17.23 -21.19
C ARG A 447 -13.06 -17.08 -22.28
N GLU A 448 -12.27 -18.13 -22.55
CA GLU A 448 -11.19 -18.11 -23.54
C GLU A 448 -10.14 -17.01 -23.24
N LEU A 449 -9.88 -16.73 -21.95
CA LEU A 449 -8.86 -15.77 -21.49
C LEU A 449 -7.55 -16.44 -21.09
N ILE A 450 -7.56 -17.76 -20.95
CA ILE A 450 -6.38 -18.61 -20.70
C ILE A 450 -6.60 -19.94 -21.42
N ASP A 451 -5.53 -20.65 -21.74
CA ASP A 451 -5.57 -22.04 -22.24
C ASP A 451 -4.85 -23.03 -21.30
N GLU A 452 -3.96 -22.52 -20.45
CA GLU A 452 -3.34 -23.25 -19.36
C GLU A 452 -3.15 -22.38 -18.10
N ALA A 453 -2.87 -23.04 -16.98
CA ALA A 453 -2.51 -22.36 -15.74
C ALA A 453 -1.30 -23.00 -15.05
N HIS A 454 -0.41 -22.18 -14.52
CA HIS A 454 0.74 -22.63 -13.73
C HIS A 454 0.43 -22.57 -12.25
N ILE A 455 0.67 -23.67 -11.53
CA ILE A 455 0.31 -23.79 -10.11
C ILE A 455 1.56 -24.11 -9.29
N GLY A 456 1.89 -23.24 -8.34
CA GLY A 456 3.01 -23.40 -7.41
C GLY A 456 2.55 -23.66 -5.98
N GLY A 457 3.50 -24.06 -5.12
CA GLY A 457 3.26 -24.18 -3.68
C GLY A 457 2.65 -25.52 -3.27
N ALA A 458 1.64 -25.49 -2.40
CA ALA A 458 1.10 -26.70 -1.78
C ALA A 458 -0.13 -27.27 -2.48
N ASN A 459 -0.25 -28.61 -2.48
CA ASN A 459 -1.40 -29.34 -3.02
C ASN A 459 -1.69 -29.03 -4.51
N THR A 460 -0.66 -28.69 -5.29
CA THR A 460 -0.77 -28.35 -6.73
C THR A 460 -1.43 -29.48 -7.53
N ARG A 461 -1.07 -30.73 -7.23
CA ARG A 461 -1.73 -31.91 -7.85
C ARG A 461 -3.22 -31.98 -7.57
N ALA A 462 -3.62 -31.74 -6.32
CA ALA A 462 -5.03 -31.76 -5.96
C ALA A 462 -5.79 -30.62 -6.66
N PHE A 463 -5.17 -29.45 -6.81
CA PHE A 463 -5.74 -28.36 -7.61
C PHE A 463 -5.96 -28.80 -9.06
N ALA A 464 -4.92 -29.33 -9.71
CA ALA A 464 -4.95 -29.81 -11.10
C ALA A 464 -6.01 -30.90 -11.33
N GLU A 465 -6.21 -31.80 -10.36
CA GLU A 465 -7.22 -32.87 -10.45
C GLU A 465 -8.65 -32.38 -10.25
N ASN A 466 -8.86 -31.14 -9.80
CA ASN A 466 -10.18 -30.56 -9.51
C ASN A 466 -10.54 -29.37 -10.41
N VAL A 467 -9.80 -29.14 -11.49
CA VAL A 467 -10.14 -28.13 -12.51
C VAL A 467 -10.10 -28.76 -13.91
N ASP A 468 -11.00 -28.34 -14.78
CA ASP A 468 -11.03 -28.78 -16.19
C ASP A 468 -10.07 -27.99 -17.10
N VAL A 469 -9.05 -27.36 -16.51
CA VAL A 469 -8.06 -26.52 -17.20
C VAL A 469 -6.72 -27.27 -17.30
N PRO A 470 -6.02 -27.24 -18.45
CA PRO A 470 -4.64 -27.70 -18.54
C PRO A 470 -3.75 -27.01 -17.49
N THR A 471 -3.11 -27.78 -16.62
CA THR A 471 -2.34 -27.22 -15.50
C THR A 471 -0.89 -27.72 -15.45
N LYS A 472 0.05 -26.79 -15.37
CA LYS A 472 1.46 -27.08 -15.12
C LYS A 472 1.77 -26.93 -13.64
N CYS A 473 2.01 -28.06 -12.96
CA CYS A 473 2.34 -28.08 -11.55
C CYS A 473 3.83 -27.88 -11.32
N HIS A 474 4.18 -26.82 -10.60
CA HIS A 474 5.55 -26.56 -10.15
C HIS A 474 5.78 -27.16 -8.76
N SER A 475 6.97 -27.71 -8.54
CA SER A 475 7.32 -28.30 -7.24
C SER A 475 7.61 -27.20 -6.20
N GLN A 476 7.50 -27.52 -4.90
CA GLN A 476 7.85 -26.58 -3.83
C GLN A 476 9.34 -26.21 -3.80
N ASN A 477 10.19 -27.06 -4.40
CA ASN A 477 11.63 -26.85 -4.48
C ASN A 477 12.05 -26.41 -5.89
N ALA A 478 11.11 -25.96 -6.72
CA ALA A 478 11.43 -25.44 -8.05
C ALA A 478 12.24 -24.15 -7.90
N ASP A 479 13.15 -23.92 -8.82
CA ASP A 479 13.89 -22.67 -8.90
C ASP A 479 12.96 -21.55 -9.41
N PRO A 480 12.72 -20.49 -8.63
CA PRO A 480 11.86 -19.38 -9.03
C PRO A 480 12.29 -18.72 -10.34
N GLU A 481 13.59 -18.64 -10.63
CA GLU A 481 14.10 -18.03 -11.86
C GLU A 481 13.75 -18.89 -13.08
N GLN A 482 13.92 -20.21 -12.96
CA GLN A 482 13.51 -21.14 -14.00
C GLN A 482 11.99 -21.08 -14.22
N VAL A 483 11.20 -21.07 -13.14
CA VAL A 483 9.74 -20.96 -13.24
C VAL A 483 9.35 -19.66 -13.94
N LEU A 484 9.99 -18.53 -13.59
CA LEU A 484 9.74 -17.24 -14.22
C LEU A 484 9.99 -17.32 -15.74
N THR A 485 11.12 -17.88 -16.17
CA THR A 485 11.40 -18.09 -17.61
C THR A 485 10.32 -18.94 -18.29
N GLU A 486 9.87 -20.01 -17.64
CA GLU A 486 8.85 -20.89 -18.20
C GLU A 486 7.50 -20.17 -18.40
N LEU A 487 7.13 -19.22 -17.53
CA LEU A 487 5.87 -18.45 -17.65
C LEU A 487 5.79 -17.61 -18.93
N PHE A 488 6.94 -17.25 -19.51
CA PHE A 488 7.01 -16.43 -20.73
C PHE A 488 7.18 -17.23 -22.02
N THR A 489 7.17 -18.57 -21.96
CA THR A 489 7.43 -19.43 -23.13
C THR A 489 6.50 -19.12 -24.31
N ASP A 490 5.24 -18.75 -24.03
CA ASP A 490 4.23 -18.44 -25.04
C ASP A 490 4.12 -16.95 -25.39
N GLY A 491 4.99 -16.10 -24.83
CA GLY A 491 5.06 -14.66 -25.11
C GLY A 491 3.85 -13.85 -24.63
N ARG A 492 3.10 -14.35 -23.64
CA ARG A 492 1.90 -13.71 -23.10
C ARG A 492 2.18 -12.92 -21.83
N PRO A 493 1.34 -11.92 -21.50
CA PRO A 493 1.40 -11.24 -20.21
C PRO A 493 1.22 -12.22 -19.04
N VAL A 494 2.07 -12.12 -18.02
CA VAL A 494 2.08 -13.02 -16.87
C VAL A 494 1.42 -12.34 -15.67
N ILE A 495 0.48 -13.01 -15.00
CA ILE A 495 -0.09 -12.52 -13.73
C ILE A 495 0.14 -13.54 -12.62
N LEU A 496 0.91 -13.14 -11.60
CA LEU A 496 1.13 -13.95 -10.40
C LEU A 496 0.02 -13.71 -9.38
N MET A 497 -0.48 -14.77 -8.74
CA MET A 497 -1.66 -14.75 -7.86
C MET A 497 -1.50 -15.68 -6.65
N GLY A 498 -2.34 -15.51 -5.63
CA GLY A 498 -2.58 -16.54 -4.61
C GLY A 498 -1.91 -16.31 -3.25
N ASN A 499 -0.64 -15.89 -3.18
CA ASN A 499 0.05 -15.55 -1.92
C ASN A 499 1.47 -15.00 -2.13
N THR A 500 1.96 -14.09 -1.26
CA THR A 500 3.38 -13.59 -1.28
C THR A 500 4.27 -14.02 -0.13
N VAL A 501 3.73 -14.57 0.95
CA VAL A 501 4.50 -14.74 2.21
C VAL A 501 5.54 -15.87 2.14
N ASP A 502 5.44 -16.74 1.15
CA ASP A 502 6.34 -17.88 0.98
C ASP A 502 7.73 -17.45 0.47
N GLU A 503 8.77 -18.17 0.87
CA GLU A 503 10.16 -17.90 0.47
C GLU A 503 10.31 -17.92 -1.06
N PHE A 504 9.69 -18.91 -1.71
CA PHE A 504 9.66 -19.01 -3.17
C PHE A 504 9.13 -17.73 -3.83
N MET A 505 8.09 -17.13 -3.25
CA MET A 505 7.47 -15.92 -3.81
C MET A 505 8.31 -14.67 -3.58
N ARG A 506 9.11 -14.64 -2.52
CA ARG A 506 10.09 -13.57 -2.28
C ARG A 506 11.24 -13.65 -3.26
N GLU A 507 11.75 -14.86 -3.50
CA GLU A 507 12.78 -15.12 -4.51
C GLU A 507 12.27 -14.82 -5.92
N MET A 508 11.03 -15.23 -6.25
CA MET A 508 10.38 -14.88 -7.52
C MET A 508 10.27 -13.37 -7.72
N GLN A 509 9.89 -12.63 -6.68
CA GLN A 509 9.91 -11.16 -6.72
C GLN A 509 11.33 -10.64 -6.97
N ALA A 510 12.34 -11.12 -6.23
CA ALA A 510 13.73 -10.70 -6.44
C ALA A 510 14.24 -10.98 -7.86
N SER A 511 13.85 -12.11 -8.48
CA SER A 511 14.15 -12.41 -9.88
C SER A 511 13.51 -11.41 -10.85
N ILE A 512 12.26 -10.97 -10.59
CA ILE A 512 11.61 -9.92 -11.39
C ILE A 512 12.38 -8.60 -11.26
N GLU A 513 12.72 -8.18 -10.03
CA GLU A 513 13.46 -6.93 -9.78
C GLU A 513 14.83 -6.94 -10.46
N GLN A 514 15.51 -8.08 -10.47
CA GLN A 514 16.78 -8.26 -11.15
C GLN A 514 16.64 -8.10 -12.68
N ARG A 515 15.64 -8.73 -13.31
CA ARG A 515 15.40 -8.61 -14.76
C ARG A 515 14.99 -7.20 -15.19
N VAL A 516 14.25 -6.48 -14.34
CA VAL A 516 13.93 -5.05 -14.58
C VAL A 516 15.20 -4.22 -14.63
N LYS A 517 16.12 -4.44 -13.68
CA LYS A 517 17.42 -3.74 -13.64
C LYS A 517 18.27 -4.06 -14.87
N GLU A 518 18.34 -5.33 -15.26
CA GLU A 518 19.08 -5.77 -16.45
C GLU A 518 18.52 -5.15 -17.73
N LYS A 519 17.20 -5.16 -17.93
CA LYS A 519 16.54 -4.51 -19.08
C LYS A 519 16.89 -3.02 -19.15
N ARG A 520 16.81 -2.30 -18.03
CA ARG A 520 17.14 -0.85 -17.99
C ARG A 520 18.60 -0.59 -18.33
N GLN A 521 19.52 -1.41 -17.80
CA GLN A 521 20.95 -1.29 -18.10
C GLN A 521 21.23 -1.58 -19.58
N ALA A 522 20.58 -2.58 -20.17
CA ALA A 522 20.69 -2.91 -21.58
C ALA A 522 20.16 -1.79 -22.48
N ALA A 523 19.01 -1.20 -22.15
CA ALA A 523 18.46 -0.05 -22.88
C ALA A 523 19.45 1.14 -22.86
N SER A 524 20.00 1.44 -21.69
CA SER A 524 20.99 2.52 -21.53
C SER A 524 22.29 2.26 -22.31
N ALA A 525 22.71 1.00 -22.44
CA ALA A 525 23.90 0.60 -23.20
C ALA A 525 23.66 0.65 -24.72
N SER A 526 22.48 0.21 -25.19
CA SER A 526 22.10 0.28 -26.60
C SER A 526 22.02 1.73 -27.10
N GLU A 527 21.45 2.62 -26.30
CA GLU A 527 21.38 4.05 -26.63
C GLU A 527 22.76 4.72 -26.63
N ALA A 528 23.67 4.31 -25.74
CA ALA A 528 25.04 4.81 -25.74
C ALA A 528 25.82 4.40 -27.02
N VAL A 529 25.56 3.20 -27.55
CA VAL A 529 26.14 2.72 -28.81
C VAL A 529 25.59 3.53 -29.99
N ASP A 530 24.27 3.75 -30.06
CA ASP A 530 23.64 4.55 -31.13
C ASP A 530 24.16 6.00 -31.17
N ILE A 531 24.37 6.63 -30.01
CA ILE A 531 24.94 7.98 -29.92
C ILE A 531 26.42 7.98 -30.37
N SER A 532 27.18 6.92 -30.05
CA SER A 532 28.58 6.79 -30.49
C SER A 532 28.71 6.56 -32.00
N GLU A 533 27.78 5.82 -32.61
CA GLU A 533 27.73 5.60 -34.07
C GLU A 533 27.27 6.85 -34.83
N GLN A 534 26.32 7.63 -34.28
CA GLN A 534 25.93 8.92 -34.85
C GLN A 534 27.03 9.98 -34.73
N GLY A 535 27.73 10.05 -33.59
CA GLY A 535 28.86 10.97 -33.38
C GLY A 535 30.09 10.65 -34.26
N SER A 536 30.32 9.38 -34.58
CA SER A 536 31.39 8.97 -35.50
C SER A 536 31.01 9.14 -36.98
N ALA A 537 29.71 9.09 -37.33
CA ALA A 537 29.23 9.44 -38.66
C ALA A 537 29.36 10.95 -38.97
N GLU A 538 29.20 11.84 -37.98
CA GLU A 538 29.39 13.29 -38.16
C GLU A 538 30.86 13.72 -38.26
N ALA A 539 31.80 12.96 -37.67
CA ALA A 539 33.23 13.22 -37.76
C ALA A 539 33.87 12.88 -39.12
N THR A 540 33.11 12.27 -40.05
CA THR A 540 33.64 11.76 -41.33
C THR A 540 33.16 12.55 -42.57
N LYS A 541 32.58 13.74 -42.42
CA LYS A 541 32.36 14.65 -43.58
C LYS A 541 33.64 15.43 -43.90
N PRO A 542 34.24 15.29 -45.09
CA PRO A 542 35.40 16.08 -45.48
C PRO A 542 34.99 17.56 -45.60
N LYS A 543 35.79 18.45 -45.03
CA LYS A 543 35.73 19.88 -45.37
C LYS A 543 36.20 20.04 -46.81
N ASP A 544 35.27 20.14 -47.75
CA ASP A 544 35.56 20.67 -49.08
C ASP A 544 35.88 22.17 -48.93
N HIS A 545 37.12 22.51 -49.26
CA HIS A 545 37.60 23.88 -49.40
C HIS A 545 37.25 24.41 -50.80
N GLU A 546 36.48 25.50 -50.86
CA GLU A 546 36.54 26.48 -51.95
C GLU A 546 37.54 27.61 -51.62
#